data_AF-E0UNJ1-F1
#
_entry.id   AF-E0UNJ1-F1
#
_cell.length_a   1.000
_cell.length_b   1.000
_cell.length_c   1.000
_cell.angle_alpha   90.00
_cell.angle_beta   90.00
_cell.angle_gamma   90.00
#
_symmetry.space_group_name_H-M   'P 1'
#
loop_
_entity.id
_entity.type
_entity.pdbx_description
1 polymer ?
#
loop_
_entity_poly.entity_id
_entity_poly.type
_entity_poly.pdbx_seq_one_letter_code
_entity_poly.pdbx_strand_id
1 'polypeptide(L)'
;MNGFAAEQTFQRLVHNCHKIKTFKLPTSKELINIAISTNIGKRRIISAVPYLHKEFGIIVRNPKTEQLNNIIDWEQIPSTVILDLIFGIDAIVNICGYVVAVDVTANPESVKDKVAKLSRLKPMWSKLGIDQACACLVTDTESPNLWLILKSVIRSQQVISISI
;
A
#
# COMPACT_ATOMS: atom_id res chain seq x y z
N MET A 1 16.24 9.65 8.60
CA MET A 1 15.50 9.47 7.33
C MET A 1 14.02 9.67 7.63
N ASN A 2 13.26 10.39 6.79
CA ASN A 2 11.80 10.50 6.97
C ASN A 2 11.08 9.38 6.18
N GLY A 3 9.76 9.21 6.38
CA GLY A 3 9.00 8.12 5.75
C GLY A 3 9.08 8.12 4.22
N PHE A 4 8.90 9.29 3.60
CA PHE A 4 8.99 9.45 2.16
C PHE A 4 10.37 9.07 1.59
N ALA A 5 11.46 9.47 2.27
CA ALA A 5 12.81 9.09 1.87
C ALA A 5 13.06 7.58 2.03
N ALA A 6 12.41 6.92 3.00
CA ALA A 6 12.48 5.47 3.18
C ALA A 6 11.80 4.74 2.02
N GLU A 7 10.60 5.17 1.62
CA GLU A 7 9.87 4.63 0.48
C GLU A 7 10.67 4.77 -0.82
N GLN A 8 11.22 5.95 -1.09
CA GLN A 8 12.06 6.17 -2.27
C GLN A 8 13.32 5.30 -2.24
N THR A 9 13.97 5.17 -1.08
CA THR A 9 15.12 4.28 -0.91
C THR A 9 14.74 2.84 -1.23
N PHE A 10 13.63 2.35 -0.68
CA PHE A 10 13.12 1.00 -0.94
C PHE A 10 12.84 0.78 -2.44
N GLN A 11 12.13 1.71 -3.08
CA GLN A 11 11.82 1.65 -4.51
C GLN A 11 13.09 1.61 -5.37
N ARG A 12 14.09 2.43 -5.04
CA ARG A 12 15.40 2.43 -5.71
C ARG A 12 16.12 1.09 -5.56
N LEU A 13 16.12 0.52 -4.35
CA LEU A 13 16.75 -0.78 -4.10
C LEU A 13 16.06 -1.91 -4.86
N VAL A 14 14.73 -1.89 -4.93
CA VAL A 14 13.95 -2.84 -5.74
C VAL A 14 14.28 -2.69 -7.21
N HIS A 15 14.31 -1.45 -7.73
CA HIS A 15 14.65 -1.18 -9.13
C HIS A 15 16.05 -1.69 -9.51
N ASN A 16 17.03 -1.53 -8.61
CA ASN A 16 18.40 -1.96 -8.82
C ASN A 16 18.59 -3.48 -8.65
N CYS A 17 17.60 -4.21 -8.14
CA CYS A 17 17.66 -5.65 -7.95
C CYS A 17 16.90 -6.39 -9.07
N HIS A 18 17.60 -6.79 -10.13
CA HIS A 18 17.00 -7.49 -11.29
C HIS A 18 16.22 -8.77 -10.97
N LYS A 19 16.42 -9.36 -9.78
CA LYS A 19 15.69 -10.55 -9.34
C LYS A 19 14.27 -10.21 -8.88
N ILE A 20 14.05 -8.99 -8.38
CA ILE A 20 12.75 -8.50 -7.92
C ILE A 20 12.00 -7.91 -9.11
N LYS A 21 10.77 -8.37 -9.33
CA LYS A 21 9.92 -7.85 -10.41
C LYS A 21 8.87 -6.91 -9.83
N THR A 22 8.49 -5.91 -10.61
CA THR A 22 7.37 -5.04 -10.29
C THR A 22 6.05 -5.80 -10.45
N PHE A 23 5.08 -5.49 -9.59
CA PHE A 23 3.72 -6.00 -9.69
C PHE A 23 2.85 -4.98 -10.41
N LYS A 24 2.06 -5.42 -11.41
CA LYS A 24 1.10 -4.54 -12.08
C LYS A 24 -0.01 -4.19 -11.09
N LEU A 25 -0.06 -2.93 -10.68
CA LEU A 25 -1.11 -2.47 -9.76
C LEU A 25 -2.49 -2.58 -10.42
N PRO A 26 -3.51 -3.04 -9.67
CA PRO A 26 -4.90 -2.96 -10.11
C PRO A 26 -5.32 -1.50 -10.26
N THR A 27 -6.34 -1.28 -11.08
CA THR A 27 -6.95 0.04 -11.24
C THR A 27 -7.58 0.53 -9.95
N SER A 28 -7.75 1.85 -9.83
CA SER A 28 -8.40 2.48 -8.68
C SER A 28 -9.80 1.93 -8.43
N LYS A 29 -10.55 1.65 -9.50
CA LYS A 29 -11.88 1.02 -9.44
C LYS A 29 -11.84 -0.40 -8.86
N GLU A 30 -10.88 -1.22 -9.29
CA GLU A 30 -10.70 -2.59 -8.76
C GLU A 30 -10.33 -2.55 -7.28
N LEU A 31 -9.43 -1.65 -6.88
CA LEU A 31 -9.03 -1.47 -5.48
C LEU A 31 -10.22 -1.07 -4.59
N ILE A 32 -11.04 -0.13 -5.03
CA ILE A 32 -12.24 0.29 -4.28
C ILE A 32 -13.26 -0.84 -4.21
N ASN A 33 -13.52 -1.56 -5.32
CA ASN A 33 -14.41 -2.71 -5.33
C ASN A 33 -13.98 -3.80 -4.34
N ILE A 34 -12.67 -4.06 -4.24
CA ILE A 34 -12.13 -4.99 -3.26
C ILE A 34 -12.32 -4.45 -1.84
N ALA A 35 -12.02 -3.18 -1.59
CA ALA A 35 -12.17 -2.57 -0.28
C ALA A 35 -13.63 -2.60 0.22
N ILE A 36 -14.60 -2.20 -0.61
CA ILE A 36 -16.03 -2.25 -0.23
C ILE A 36 -16.54 -3.66 0.00
N SER A 37 -15.90 -4.69 -0.56
CA SER A 37 -16.27 -6.10 -0.34
C SER A 37 -15.93 -6.62 1.07
N THR A 38 -15.29 -5.80 1.92
CA THR A 38 -14.90 -6.17 3.29
C THR A 38 -15.32 -5.11 4.29
N ASN A 39 -15.69 -5.52 5.51
CA ASN A 39 -16.10 -4.57 6.56
C ASN A 39 -14.95 -3.63 6.96
N ILE A 40 -13.72 -4.13 7.00
CA ILE A 40 -12.55 -3.31 7.30
C ILE A 40 -12.24 -2.32 6.18
N GLY A 41 -12.36 -2.72 4.91
CA GLY A 41 -12.13 -1.84 3.77
C GLY A 41 -13.16 -0.71 3.71
N LYS A 42 -14.44 -0.98 3.99
CA LYS A 42 -15.47 0.07 4.14
C LYS A 42 -15.07 1.12 5.19
N ARG A 43 -14.58 0.67 6.36
CA ARG A 43 -14.10 1.58 7.42
C ARG A 43 -12.89 2.40 6.97
N ARG A 44 -11.94 1.77 6.28
CA ARG A 44 -10.74 2.44 5.73
C ARG A 44 -11.10 3.50 4.69
N ILE A 45 -12.06 3.21 3.80
CA ILE A 45 -12.59 4.19 2.84
C ILE A 45 -13.16 5.39 3.60
N ILE A 46 -14.05 5.17 4.58
CA ILE A 46 -14.65 6.26 5.37
C ILE A 46 -13.57 7.13 6.03
N SER A 47 -12.52 6.52 6.58
CA SER A 47 -11.41 7.25 7.19
C SER A 47 -10.54 8.01 6.17
N ALA A 48 -10.43 7.53 4.93
CA ALA A 48 -9.64 8.17 3.87
C ALA A 48 -10.39 9.31 3.16
N VAL A 49 -11.73 9.24 3.11
CA VAL A 49 -12.60 10.19 2.39
C VAL A 49 -12.32 11.67 2.72
N PRO A 50 -12.12 12.10 3.98
CA PRO A 50 -11.82 13.50 4.29
C PRO A 50 -10.53 14.00 3.62
N TYR A 51 -9.48 13.17 3.63
CA TYR A 51 -8.22 13.50 2.95
C TYR A 51 -8.40 13.51 1.43
N LEU A 52 -9.10 12.50 0.89
CA LEU A 52 -9.35 12.39 -0.55
C LEU A 52 -10.18 13.56 -1.09
N HIS A 53 -11.18 14.06 -0.34
CA HIS A 53 -11.93 15.25 -0.75
C HIS A 53 -11.08 16.51 -0.75
N LYS A 54 -10.11 16.62 0.16
CA LYS A 54 -9.23 17.79 0.23
C LYS A 54 -8.28 17.85 -0.97
N GLU A 55 -7.71 16.70 -1.35
CA GLU A 55 -6.69 16.63 -2.40
C GLU A 55 -7.27 16.38 -3.81
N PHE A 56 -8.36 15.62 -3.91
CA PHE A 56 -8.94 15.15 -5.18
C PHE A 56 -10.44 15.46 -5.34
N GLY A 57 -11.02 16.27 -4.44
CA GLY A 57 -12.43 16.63 -4.50
C GLY A 57 -12.76 17.47 -5.73
N ILE A 58 -13.84 17.13 -6.41
CA ILE A 58 -14.33 17.84 -7.58
C ILE A 58 -15.66 18.48 -7.23
N ILE A 59 -15.79 19.79 -7.49
CA ILE A 59 -17.05 20.51 -7.32
C ILE A 59 -17.86 20.35 -8.60
N VAL A 60 -19.00 19.67 -8.51
CA VAL A 60 -19.93 19.45 -9.62
C VAL A 60 -21.26 20.11 -9.32
N ARG A 61 -21.76 20.90 -10.27
CA ARG A 61 -23.09 21.50 -10.17
C ARG A 61 -24.15 20.49 -10.59
N ASN A 62 -25.12 20.23 -9.72
CA ASN A 62 -26.28 19.42 -10.07
C ASN A 62 -27.10 20.15 -11.14
N PRO A 63 -27.34 19.55 -12.32
CA PRO A 63 -28.03 20.24 -13.42
C PRO A 63 -29.51 20.51 -13.15
N LYS A 64 -30.13 19.81 -12.18
CA LYS A 64 -31.55 19.97 -11.84
C LYS A 64 -31.78 20.93 -10.68
N THR A 65 -30.89 20.90 -9.68
CA THR A 65 -31.07 21.69 -8.44
C THR A 65 -30.13 22.88 -8.35
N GLU A 66 -29.20 23.02 -9.30
CA GLU A 66 -28.12 24.01 -9.33
C GLU A 66 -27.17 23.98 -8.12
N GLN A 67 -27.35 23.04 -7.20
CA GLN A 67 -26.53 22.88 -6.00
C GLN A 67 -25.13 22.38 -6.35
N LEU A 68 -24.13 22.92 -5.67
CA LEU A 68 -22.75 22.46 -5.77
C LEU A 68 -22.54 21.25 -4.84
N ASN A 69 -22.09 20.15 -5.42
CA ASN A 69 -21.72 18.94 -4.70
C ASN A 69 -20.21 18.73 -4.79
N ASN A 70 -19.56 18.43 -3.67
CA ASN A 70 -18.18 17.95 -3.66
C ASN A 70 -18.19 16.43 -3.77
N ILE A 71 -17.65 15.89 -4.86
CA ILE A 71 -17.61 14.44 -5.12
C ILE A 71 -16.17 13.96 -5.28
N ILE A 72 -15.97 12.65 -5.11
CA ILE A 72 -14.72 11.97 -5.44
C ILE A 72 -14.97 11.13 -6.69
N ASP A 73 -14.21 11.39 -7.74
CA ASP A 73 -14.10 10.49 -8.87
C ASP A 73 -12.95 9.50 -8.63
N TRP A 74 -13.30 8.26 -8.28
CA TRP A 74 -12.33 7.21 -7.97
C TRP A 74 -11.42 6.87 -9.16
N GLU A 75 -11.84 7.12 -10.40
CA GLU A 75 -11.03 6.85 -11.58
C GLU A 75 -9.90 7.88 -11.75
N GLN A 76 -10.02 9.05 -11.14
CA GLN A 76 -9.00 10.11 -11.18
C GLN A 76 -7.98 10.02 -10.05
N ILE A 77 -8.26 9.23 -9.00
CA ILE A 77 -7.31 9.04 -7.90
C ILE A 77 -6.24 8.02 -8.34
N PRO A 78 -4.94 8.32 -8.21
CA PRO A 78 -3.89 7.35 -8.49
C PRO A 78 -4.02 6.09 -7.63
N SER A 79 -3.82 4.92 -8.23
CA SER A 79 -3.97 3.63 -7.53
C SER A 79 -2.98 3.47 -6.36
N THR A 80 -1.81 4.13 -6.44
CA THR A 80 -0.83 4.21 -5.35
C THR A 80 -1.37 4.92 -4.12
N VAL A 81 -2.12 6.01 -4.30
CA VAL A 81 -2.76 6.76 -3.20
C VAL A 81 -3.83 5.89 -2.50
N ILE A 82 -4.59 5.12 -3.28
CA ILE A 82 -5.58 4.18 -2.73
C ILE A 82 -4.89 3.05 -1.97
N LEU A 83 -3.79 2.50 -2.50
CA LEU A 83 -3.03 1.44 -1.83
C LEU A 83 -2.49 1.90 -0.48
N ASP A 84 -1.91 3.09 -0.39
CA ASP A 84 -1.43 3.62 0.88
C ASP A 84 -2.61 3.92 1.83
N LEU A 85 -3.52 4.81 1.45
CA LEU A 85 -4.55 5.32 2.36
C LEU A 85 -5.57 4.26 2.78
N ILE A 86 -5.90 3.31 1.90
CA ILE A 86 -6.95 2.30 2.15
C ILE A 86 -6.33 0.95 2.50
N PHE A 87 -5.32 0.49 1.77
CA PHE A 87 -4.69 -0.82 2.02
C PHE A 87 -3.48 -0.76 2.96
N GLY A 88 -2.93 0.43 3.23
CA GLY A 88 -1.76 0.59 4.07
C GLY A 88 -0.50 -0.07 3.50
N ILE A 89 -0.37 -0.05 2.17
CA ILE A 89 0.72 -0.69 1.41
C ILE A 89 1.43 0.36 0.59
N ASP A 90 2.74 0.47 0.75
CA ASP A 90 3.58 1.45 0.05
C ASP A 90 4.17 0.86 -1.25
N ALA A 91 4.44 -0.44 -1.25
CA ALA A 91 4.98 -1.14 -2.41
C ALA A 91 4.45 -2.56 -2.53
N ILE A 92 4.38 -3.06 -3.76
CA ILE A 92 4.10 -4.46 -4.07
C ILE A 92 5.19 -4.98 -4.99
N VAL A 93 5.81 -6.09 -4.59
CA VAL A 93 6.91 -6.72 -5.33
C VAL A 93 6.59 -8.17 -5.63
N ASN A 94 7.13 -8.70 -6.73
CA ASN A 94 7.09 -10.13 -7.02
C ASN A 94 8.48 -10.73 -6.81
N ILE A 95 8.54 -11.76 -5.95
CA ILE A 95 9.74 -12.50 -5.60
C ILE A 95 9.48 -14.01 -5.69
N CYS A 96 10.23 -14.70 -6.55
CA CYS A 96 10.08 -16.15 -6.77
C CYS A 96 8.63 -16.57 -7.12
N GLY A 97 7.87 -15.72 -7.80
CA GLY A 97 6.47 -15.98 -8.15
C GLY A 97 5.47 -15.57 -7.08
N TYR A 98 5.91 -15.21 -5.87
CA TYR A 98 5.05 -14.73 -4.78
C TYR A 98 4.91 -13.20 -4.85
N VAL A 99 3.69 -12.72 -4.66
CA VAL A 99 3.35 -11.31 -4.56
C VAL A 99 3.43 -10.88 -3.10
N VAL A 100 4.30 -9.93 -2.81
CA VAL A 100 4.57 -9.45 -1.45
C VAL A 100 4.24 -7.97 -1.33
N ALA A 101 3.38 -7.63 -0.37
CA ALA A 101 3.11 -6.25 0.01
C ALA A 101 4.10 -5.76 1.07
N VAL A 102 4.54 -4.52 0.93
CA VAL A 102 5.53 -3.90 1.82
C VAL A 102 5.02 -2.55 2.31
N ASP A 103 5.07 -2.37 3.63
CA ASP A 103 4.76 -1.12 4.33
C ASP A 103 6.06 -0.60 4.94
N VAL A 104 6.64 0.42 4.34
CA VAL A 104 8.00 0.92 4.55
C VAL A 104 8.01 1.98 5.64
N THR A 105 9.04 1.99 6.48
CA THR A 105 9.23 3.01 7.51
C THR A 105 10.70 3.28 7.76
N ALA A 106 11.03 4.49 8.17
CA ALA A 106 12.31 4.83 8.78
C ALA A 106 12.21 4.95 10.32
N ASN A 107 11.01 4.76 10.89
CA ASN A 107 10.79 4.84 12.33
C ASN A 107 10.72 3.43 12.95
N PRO A 108 11.73 3.00 13.72
CA PRO A 108 11.74 1.69 14.38
C PRO A 108 10.54 1.45 15.31
N GLU A 109 10.05 2.50 15.97
CA GLU A 109 8.93 2.40 16.92
C GLU A 109 7.61 2.06 16.21
N SER A 110 7.47 2.47 14.94
CA SER A 110 6.26 2.24 14.15
C SER A 110 6.16 0.83 13.55
N VAL A 111 7.24 0.05 13.57
CA VAL A 111 7.32 -1.25 12.88
C VAL A 111 6.28 -2.23 13.41
N LYS A 112 6.13 -2.31 14.73
CA LYS A 112 5.15 -3.21 15.37
C LYS A 112 3.71 -2.86 14.97
N ASP A 113 3.40 -1.57 14.93
CA ASP A 113 2.09 -1.09 14.53
C ASP A 113 1.81 -1.36 13.04
N LYS A 114 2.82 -1.22 12.18
CA LYS A 114 2.73 -1.57 10.76
C LYS A 114 2.49 -3.07 10.55
N VAL A 115 3.19 -3.94 11.28
CA VAL A 115 2.93 -5.41 11.25
C VAL A 115 1.50 -5.72 11.69
N ALA A 116 1.03 -5.12 12.78
CA ALA A 116 -0.34 -5.32 13.28
C ALA A 116 -1.38 -4.79 12.27
N LYS A 117 -1.15 -3.61 11.68
CA LYS A 117 -1.97 -3.00 10.63
C LYS A 117 -2.11 -3.96 9.44
N LEU A 118 -1.00 -4.41 8.88
CA LEU A 118 -0.98 -5.31 7.72
C LEU A 118 -1.62 -6.66 8.04
N SER A 119 -1.38 -7.22 9.22
CA SER A 119 -2.02 -8.48 9.65
C SER A 119 -3.55 -8.36 9.67
N ARG A 120 -4.06 -7.25 10.21
CA ARG A 120 -5.50 -6.96 10.25
C ARG A 120 -6.10 -6.72 8.85
N LEU A 121 -5.31 -6.18 7.93
CA LEU A 121 -5.72 -5.90 6.54
C LEU A 121 -5.62 -7.12 5.61
N LYS A 122 -5.22 -8.29 6.12
CA LYS A 122 -5.13 -9.55 5.35
C LYS A 122 -6.36 -9.89 4.50
N PRO A 123 -7.60 -9.75 4.99
CA PRO A 123 -8.78 -10.02 4.17
C PRO A 123 -8.93 -9.12 2.94
N MET A 124 -8.28 -7.95 2.93
CA MET A 124 -8.29 -7.04 1.78
C MET A 124 -7.17 -7.34 0.82
N TRP A 125 -5.92 -7.39 1.29
CA TRP A 125 -4.79 -7.56 0.39
C TRP A 125 -4.72 -8.95 -0.22
N SER A 126 -5.20 -10.00 0.47
CA SER A 126 -5.29 -11.34 -0.13
C SER A 126 -6.22 -11.39 -1.34
N LYS A 127 -7.28 -10.57 -1.38
CA LYS A 127 -8.17 -10.44 -2.55
C LYS A 127 -7.52 -9.74 -3.74
N LEU A 128 -6.41 -9.01 -3.53
CA LEU A 128 -5.59 -8.46 -4.61
C LEU A 128 -4.65 -9.51 -5.23
N GLY A 129 -4.64 -10.74 -4.70
CA GLY A 129 -3.66 -11.76 -5.08
C GLY A 129 -2.30 -11.54 -4.43
N ILE A 130 -2.24 -10.82 -3.31
CA ILE A 130 -1.03 -10.70 -2.49
C ILE A 130 -0.93 -11.94 -1.60
N ASP A 131 0.19 -12.64 -1.68
CA ASP A 131 0.44 -13.87 -0.93
C ASP A 131 0.93 -13.59 0.49
N GLN A 132 1.81 -12.59 0.63
CA GLN A 132 2.48 -12.24 1.88
C GLN A 132 2.59 -10.73 2.06
N ALA A 133 2.79 -10.31 3.31
CA ALA A 133 3.04 -8.90 3.61
C ALA A 133 4.12 -8.77 4.69
N CYS A 134 4.85 -7.65 4.66
CA CYS A 134 5.83 -7.31 5.69
C CYS A 134 5.89 -5.81 5.95
N ALA A 135 6.25 -5.44 7.18
CA ALA A 135 6.70 -4.10 7.48
C ALA A 135 8.22 -4.02 7.23
N CYS A 136 8.70 -2.98 6.57
CA CYS A 136 10.10 -2.83 6.21
C CYS A 136 10.70 -1.59 6.86
N LEU A 137 11.62 -1.79 7.80
CA LEU A 137 12.43 -0.73 8.37
C LEU A 137 13.63 -0.47 7.47
N VAL A 138 13.74 0.73 6.93
CA VAL A 138 14.91 1.16 6.14
C VAL A 138 15.90 1.80 7.11
N THR A 139 17.02 1.12 7.35
CA THR A 139 18.13 1.65 8.15
C THR A 139 19.23 2.21 7.27
N ASP A 140 19.40 1.64 6.07
CA ASP A 140 20.49 1.97 5.16
C ASP A 140 20.00 2.34 3.76
N THR A 141 20.87 3.01 3.00
CA THR A 141 20.57 3.42 1.61
C THR A 141 20.98 2.37 0.58
N GLU A 142 21.71 1.35 1.02
CA GLU A 142 22.21 0.22 0.25
C GLU A 142 21.82 -1.08 0.96
N SER A 143 21.36 -2.07 0.20
CA SER A 143 20.97 -3.36 0.77
C SER A 143 21.31 -4.48 -0.22
N PRO A 144 22.58 -4.95 -0.26
CA PRO A 144 23.02 -5.99 -1.19
C PRO A 144 22.23 -7.30 -0.99
N ASN A 145 21.65 -7.48 0.20
CA ASN A 145 20.90 -8.66 0.58
C ASN A 145 19.37 -8.50 0.49
N LEU A 146 18.84 -7.42 -0.10
CA LEU A 146 17.40 -7.17 -0.20
C LEU A 146 16.63 -8.40 -0.70
N TRP A 147 17.14 -9.07 -1.73
CA TRP A 147 16.54 -10.29 -2.27
C TRP A 147 16.45 -11.43 -1.23
N LEU A 148 17.51 -11.64 -0.45
CA LEU A 148 17.54 -12.68 0.58
C LEU A 148 16.60 -12.34 1.74
N ILE A 149 16.54 -11.06 2.11
CA ILE A 149 15.65 -10.56 3.17
C ILE A 149 14.18 -10.74 2.75
N LEU A 150 13.79 -10.32 1.55
CA LEU A 150 12.44 -10.55 1.03
C LEU A 150 12.11 -12.05 0.85
N LYS A 151 13.12 -12.88 0.55
CA LYS A 151 12.95 -14.34 0.54
C LYS A 151 12.61 -14.94 1.92
N SER A 152 12.94 -14.26 3.02
CA SER A 152 12.51 -14.72 4.34
C SER A 152 11.01 -14.50 4.54
N VAL A 153 10.45 -13.44 3.95
CA VAL A 153 9.02 -13.10 4.03
C VAL A 153 8.16 -14.19 3.40
N ILE A 154 8.55 -14.72 2.24
CA ILE A 154 7.79 -15.78 1.56
C ILE A 154 7.72 -17.10 2.35
N ARG A 155 8.65 -17.32 3.29
CA ARG A 155 8.69 -18.52 4.15
C ARG A 155 7.87 -18.34 5.44
N SER A 156 7.45 -17.12 5.73
CA SER A 156 6.66 -16.83 6.91
C SER A 156 5.19 -17.18 6.70
N GLN A 157 4.53 -17.66 7.76
CA GLN A 157 3.08 -17.87 7.77
C GLN A 157 2.29 -16.61 8.18
N GLN A 158 3.00 -15.61 8.70
CA GLN A 158 2.45 -14.40 9.29
C GLN A 158 3.21 -13.17 8.80
N VAL A 159 2.59 -12.00 8.94
CA VAL A 159 3.25 -10.73 8.61
C VAL A 159 4.42 -10.53 9.56
N ILE A 160 5.60 -10.28 9.01
CA ILE A 160 6.82 -10.05 9.77
C ILE A 160 7.38 -8.65 9.52
N SER A 161 8.26 -8.21 10.40
CA SER A 161 9.13 -7.07 10.15
C SER A 161 10.43 -7.53 9.52
N ILE A 162 10.93 -6.76 8.56
CA ILE A 162 12.27 -6.88 8.00
C ILE A 162 13.00 -5.55 8.15
N SER A 163 14.33 -5.58 8.19
CA SER A 163 15.18 -4.39 8.16
C SER A 163 16.09 -4.46 6.94
N ILE A 164 16.27 -3.34 6.23
CA ILE A 164 17.09 -3.27 5.02
C ILE A 164 18.01 -2.07 4.98
#